data_AF-A0A162ARA9-F1
#
_entry.id   AF-A0A162ARA9-F1
#
_cell.length_a   1.000
_cell.length_b   1.000
_cell.length_c   1.000
_cell.angle_alpha   90.00
_cell.angle_beta   90.00
_cell.angle_gamma   90.00
#
_symmetry.space_group_name_H-M   'P 1'
#
loop_
_entity.id
_entity.type
_entity.pdbx_description
1 polymer ?
#
loop_
_entity_poly.entity_id
_entity_poly.type
_entity_poly.pdbx_seq_one_letter_code
_entity_poly.pdbx_strand_id
1 'polypeptide(L)'
;MVDQFTQDSTNVPRGNAQQMEGKKKWQLDKILKHWFLLDYDLVEAINKGNHSLMPMAIARVNYLIGKVPAKLLAEGINGEEEALWSIHELLYNNGCWEKANNLVIADYDVSAIEKSTDPVLLFLNAYTHLIHPNTRVGALKGKREDVRMALNQIHYSSIEAARQSSQVGVTIKNNRTKFYSQLQEARQFISAHSNLVEPSVLKDAMSVALATTKAERAAPNEPQQQEEAALQETVLHTSNWIPREADSSCSLPKSSTDLYISEVDNNVSEDGTVCSEVLAELQNLKVQVKRGRPRKYKKPQLNKHFKLPRKKKTRGEGLKQTTHYFLNAGFDEAEAIYETGRLMGLLPSDSKERSIELIKENL
;
A
#
# COMPACT_ATOMS: atom_id res chain seq x y z
N MET A 1 -62.42 35.19 26.77
CA MET A 1 -61.02 34.73 26.75
C MET A 1 -61.04 33.36 26.10
N VAL A 2 -61.19 33.28 24.78
CA VAL A 2 -60.15 33.31 23.72
C VAL A 2 -59.16 32.15 23.88
N ASP A 3 -59.62 30.95 23.54
CA ASP A 3 -58.76 29.83 23.18
C ASP A 3 -58.72 29.75 21.64
N GLN A 4 -57.59 30.16 21.07
CA GLN A 4 -57.27 30.00 19.65
C GLN A 4 -56.66 28.61 19.44
N PHE A 5 -57.42 27.72 18.82
CA PHE A 5 -56.91 26.48 18.21
C PHE A 5 -56.30 26.82 16.85
N THR A 6 -54.98 26.88 16.78
CA THR A 6 -54.23 27.00 15.53
C THR A 6 -54.12 25.60 14.90
N GLN A 7 -54.92 25.33 13.87
CA GLN A 7 -54.77 24.15 13.02
C GLN A 7 -53.74 24.44 11.93
N ASP A 8 -52.49 24.04 12.14
CA ASP A 8 -51.46 24.06 11.11
C ASP A 8 -51.74 22.98 10.06
N SER A 9 -52.19 23.42 8.90
CA SER A 9 -52.41 22.61 7.70
C SER A 9 -51.09 22.20 7.07
N THR A 10 -50.62 20.99 7.36
CA THR A 10 -49.51 20.34 6.64
C THR A 10 -50.01 19.71 5.33
N ASN A 11 -50.41 20.56 4.37
CA ASN A 11 -50.61 20.14 2.98
C ASN A 11 -49.25 20.00 2.29
N VAL A 12 -48.62 18.83 2.41
CA VAL A 12 -47.45 18.45 1.61
C VAL A 12 -47.90 18.23 0.15
N PRO A 13 -47.25 18.84 -0.84
CA PRO A 13 -47.71 18.82 -2.23
C PRO A 13 -47.48 17.45 -2.86
N ARG A 14 -48.56 16.66 -2.96
CA ARG A 14 -48.59 15.31 -3.56
C ARG A 14 -48.24 15.28 -5.06
N GLY A 15 -48.21 16.44 -5.73
CA GLY A 15 -47.97 16.56 -7.17
C GLY A 15 -46.52 16.34 -7.63
N ASN A 16 -45.52 16.54 -6.77
CA ASN A 16 -44.10 16.49 -7.19
C ASN A 16 -43.57 15.06 -7.38
N ALA A 17 -44.15 14.06 -6.70
CA ALA A 17 -43.67 12.68 -6.74
C ALA A 17 -43.89 12.01 -8.10
N GLN A 18 -45.05 12.24 -8.73
CA GLN A 18 -45.41 11.65 -10.02
C GLN A 18 -44.53 12.18 -11.18
N GLN A 19 -44.20 13.48 -11.16
CA GLN A 19 -43.31 14.06 -12.18
C GLN A 19 -41.87 13.52 -12.05
N MET A 20 -41.40 13.30 -10.83
CA MET A 20 -40.07 12.73 -10.58
C MET A 20 -39.97 11.28 -11.06
N GLU A 21 -41.02 10.47 -10.90
CA GLU A 21 -41.05 9.10 -11.43
C GLU A 21 -41.04 9.06 -12.95
N GLY A 22 -41.80 9.94 -13.62
CA GLY A 22 -41.78 10.05 -15.08
C GLY A 22 -40.40 10.38 -15.62
N LYS A 23 -39.72 11.35 -15.01
CA LYS A 23 -38.34 11.73 -15.37
C LYS A 23 -37.35 10.58 -15.18
N LYS A 24 -37.46 9.84 -14.07
CA LYS A 24 -36.61 8.67 -13.80
C LYS A 24 -36.80 7.58 -14.86
N LYS A 25 -38.03 7.25 -15.23
CA LYS A 25 -38.30 6.25 -16.27
C LYS A 25 -37.68 6.64 -17.61
N TRP A 26 -37.88 7.89 -18.05
CA TRP A 26 -37.27 8.39 -19.27
C TRP A 26 -35.74 8.33 -19.25
N GLN A 27 -35.13 8.66 -18.11
CA GLN A 27 -33.68 8.54 -17.92
C GLN A 27 -33.20 7.09 -18.00
N LEU A 28 -33.93 6.15 -17.41
CA LEU A 28 -33.64 4.72 -17.45
C LEU A 28 -33.71 4.20 -18.90
N ASP A 29 -34.78 4.53 -19.62
CA ASP A 29 -34.94 4.13 -21.02
C ASP A 29 -33.79 4.67 -21.88
N LYS A 30 -33.35 5.91 -21.63
CA LYS A 30 -32.20 6.50 -22.32
C LYS A 30 -30.91 5.74 -22.04
N ILE A 31 -30.65 5.36 -20.79
CA ILE A 31 -29.49 4.57 -20.37
C ILE A 31 -29.53 3.20 -21.06
N LEU A 32 -30.66 2.50 -20.97
CA LEU A 32 -30.83 1.16 -21.52
C LEU A 32 -30.74 1.14 -23.05
N LYS A 33 -31.21 2.19 -23.73
CA LYS A 33 -31.05 2.31 -25.18
C LYS A 33 -29.59 2.42 -25.63
N HIS A 34 -28.72 2.98 -24.78
CA HIS A 34 -27.29 3.18 -25.07
C HIS A 34 -26.41 2.34 -24.14
N TRP A 35 -26.89 1.15 -23.76
CA TRP A 35 -26.23 0.27 -22.79
C TRP A 35 -24.79 -0.08 -23.19
N PHE A 36 -24.50 -0.18 -24.49
CA PHE A 36 -23.17 -0.49 -25.02
C PHE A 36 -22.13 0.63 -24.83
N LEU A 37 -22.57 1.83 -24.43
CA LEU A 37 -21.69 2.96 -24.05
C LEU A 37 -21.37 2.97 -22.55
N LEU A 38 -21.74 1.92 -21.80
CA LEU A 38 -21.52 1.82 -20.37
C LEU A 38 -20.83 0.49 -20.01
N ASP A 39 -20.19 0.47 -18.84
CA ASP A 39 -19.64 -0.77 -18.30
C ASP A 39 -20.79 -1.72 -17.93
N TYR A 40 -20.58 -3.01 -18.16
CA TYR A 40 -21.55 -4.06 -17.85
C TYR A 40 -22.04 -3.99 -16.39
N ASP A 41 -21.10 -3.83 -15.45
CA ASP A 41 -21.40 -3.77 -14.01
C ASP A 41 -22.31 -2.59 -13.64
N LEU A 42 -22.16 -1.45 -14.35
CA LEU A 42 -22.97 -0.26 -14.11
C LEU A 42 -24.40 -0.48 -14.59
N VAL A 43 -24.58 -1.08 -15.76
CA VAL A 43 -25.89 -1.43 -16.32
C VAL A 43 -26.57 -2.48 -15.43
N GLU A 44 -25.83 -3.49 -14.99
CA GLU A 44 -26.36 -4.54 -14.11
C GLU A 44 -26.81 -3.97 -12.76
N ALA A 45 -26.00 -3.09 -12.14
CA ALA A 45 -26.37 -2.43 -10.89
C ALA A 45 -27.64 -1.58 -11.03
N ILE A 46 -27.80 -0.85 -12.13
CA ILE A 46 -29.00 -0.06 -12.42
C ILE A 46 -30.21 -0.97 -12.62
N ASN A 47 -30.06 -2.08 -13.36
CA ASN A 47 -31.12 -3.07 -13.56
C ASN A 47 -31.55 -3.76 -12.25
N LYS A 48 -30.62 -3.94 -11.32
CA LYS A 48 -30.89 -4.43 -9.95
C LYS A 48 -31.60 -3.40 -9.06
N GLY A 49 -31.88 -2.20 -9.57
CA GLY A 49 -32.61 -1.14 -8.86
C GLY A 49 -31.72 -0.11 -8.16
N ASN A 50 -30.40 -0.11 -8.39
CA ASN A 50 -29.52 0.90 -7.82
C ASN A 50 -29.59 2.24 -8.59
N HIS A 51 -30.69 2.97 -8.40
CA HIS A 51 -30.93 4.24 -9.08
C HIS A 51 -29.99 5.37 -8.65
N SER A 52 -29.21 5.19 -7.58
CA SER A 52 -28.23 6.20 -7.16
C SER A 52 -27.16 6.46 -8.22
N LEU A 53 -26.86 5.47 -9.06
CA LEU A 53 -25.88 5.51 -10.15
C LEU A 53 -26.41 6.12 -11.46
N MET A 54 -27.71 6.38 -11.56
CA MET A 54 -28.31 6.89 -12.81
C MET A 54 -27.73 8.22 -13.28
N PRO A 55 -27.52 9.24 -12.42
CA PRO A 55 -26.94 10.51 -12.87
C PRO A 55 -25.55 10.33 -13.48
N MET A 56 -24.74 9.42 -12.91
CA MET A 56 -23.43 9.07 -13.44
C MET A 56 -23.51 8.39 -14.81
N ALA A 57 -24.39 7.40 -14.94
CA ALA A 57 -24.61 6.73 -16.21
C ALA A 57 -25.08 7.70 -17.31
N ILE A 58 -26.00 8.61 -16.97
CA ILE A 58 -26.52 9.62 -17.93
C ILE A 58 -25.44 10.59 -18.35
N ALA A 59 -24.63 11.09 -17.42
CA ALA A 59 -23.53 12.00 -17.74
C ALA A 59 -22.52 11.33 -18.68
N ARG A 60 -22.17 10.06 -18.42
CA ARG A 60 -21.29 9.26 -19.27
C ARG A 60 -21.88 9.04 -20.67
N VAL A 61 -23.14 8.60 -20.75
CA VAL A 61 -23.83 8.42 -22.02
C VAL A 61 -23.89 9.73 -22.82
N ASN A 62 -24.28 10.84 -22.19
CA ASN A 62 -24.35 12.14 -22.87
C ASN A 62 -22.98 12.59 -23.40
N TYR A 63 -21.91 12.40 -22.63
CA TYR A 63 -20.55 12.71 -23.05
C TYR A 63 -20.11 11.86 -24.25
N LEU A 64 -20.32 10.55 -24.19
CA LEU A 64 -19.90 9.62 -25.22
C LEU A 64 -20.71 9.77 -26.52
N ILE A 65 -22.03 10.01 -26.41
CA ILE A 65 -22.88 10.32 -27.58
C ILE A 65 -22.32 11.51 -28.36
N GLY A 66 -21.82 12.55 -27.69
CA GLY A 66 -21.23 13.71 -28.35
C GLY A 66 -19.89 13.45 -29.06
N LYS A 67 -19.28 12.27 -28.85
CA LYS A 67 -18.00 11.87 -29.46
C LYS A 67 -18.16 10.84 -30.58
N VAL A 68 -19.27 10.10 -30.59
CA VAL A 68 -19.54 9.05 -31.58
C VAL A 68 -20.29 9.63 -32.78
N PRO A 69 -19.89 9.32 -34.03
CA PRO A 69 -20.65 9.71 -35.21
C PRO A 69 -22.09 9.19 -35.19
N ALA A 70 -23.06 10.03 -35.57
CA ALA A 70 -24.48 9.71 -35.50
C ALA A 70 -24.89 8.47 -36.33
N LYS A 71 -24.19 8.18 -37.44
CA LYS A 71 -24.43 7.00 -38.28
C LYS A 71 -24.13 5.70 -37.52
N LEU A 72 -22.91 5.58 -36.99
CA LEU A 72 -22.49 4.43 -36.18
C LEU A 72 -23.36 4.28 -34.94
N LEU A 73 -23.76 5.40 -34.32
CA LEU A 73 -24.63 5.35 -33.15
C LEU A 73 -26.00 4.73 -33.48
N ALA A 74 -26.59 5.04 -34.64
CA ALA A 74 -27.86 4.46 -35.08
C ALA A 74 -27.73 2.94 -35.35
N GLU A 75 -26.67 2.52 -36.01
CA GLU A 75 -26.34 1.10 -36.27
C GLU A 75 -26.09 0.34 -34.95
N GLY A 76 -25.37 0.95 -34.01
CA GLY A 76 -25.14 0.38 -32.67
C GLY A 76 -26.42 0.23 -31.86
N ILE A 77 -27.39 1.14 -32.00
CA ILE A 77 -28.72 1.02 -31.37
C ILE A 77 -29.50 -0.16 -31.98
N ASN A 78 -29.32 -0.46 -33.27
CA ASN A 78 -29.92 -1.63 -33.91
C ASN A 78 -29.24 -2.95 -33.49
N GLY A 79 -28.08 -2.88 -32.82
CA GLY A 79 -27.32 -4.04 -32.39
C GLY A 79 -26.38 -4.60 -33.46
N GLU A 80 -25.98 -3.79 -34.45
CA GLU A 80 -25.02 -4.22 -35.47
C GLU A 80 -23.60 -4.37 -34.86
N GLU A 81 -23.06 -5.58 -34.90
CA GLU A 81 -21.78 -5.91 -34.23
C GLU A 81 -20.60 -5.08 -34.75
N GLU A 82 -20.50 -4.89 -36.07
CA GLU A 82 -19.43 -4.11 -36.70
C GLU A 82 -19.43 -2.64 -36.25
N ALA A 83 -20.62 -2.06 -36.10
CA ALA A 83 -20.78 -0.70 -35.61
C ALA A 83 -20.38 -0.61 -34.12
N LEU A 84 -20.77 -1.59 -33.30
CA LEU A 84 -20.39 -1.65 -31.88
C LEU A 84 -18.87 -1.76 -31.71
N TRP A 85 -18.21 -2.61 -32.49
CA TRP A 85 -16.76 -2.74 -32.50
C TRP A 85 -16.08 -1.43 -32.94
N SER A 86 -16.56 -0.82 -34.02
CA SER A 86 -16.03 0.45 -34.53
C SER A 86 -16.17 1.58 -33.51
N ILE A 87 -17.30 1.65 -32.80
CA ILE A 87 -17.51 2.61 -31.70
C ILE A 87 -16.52 2.36 -30.58
N HIS A 88 -16.36 1.10 -30.15
CA HIS A 88 -15.48 0.76 -29.06
C HIS A 88 -14.02 1.08 -29.38
N GLU A 89 -13.56 0.75 -30.59
CA GLU A 89 -12.23 1.09 -31.08
C GLU A 89 -12.00 2.61 -31.13
N LEU A 90 -12.95 3.36 -31.69
CA LEU A 90 -12.87 4.82 -31.77
C LEU A 90 -12.78 5.45 -30.37
N LEU A 91 -13.61 5.00 -29.43
CA LEU A 91 -13.61 5.53 -28.06
C LEU A 91 -12.35 5.14 -27.29
N TYR A 92 -11.81 3.94 -27.52
CA TYR A 92 -10.58 3.46 -26.91
C TYR A 92 -9.36 4.24 -27.42
N ASN A 93 -9.21 4.34 -28.74
CA ASN A 93 -8.07 5.02 -29.37
C ASN A 93 -7.99 6.51 -29.00
N ASN A 94 -9.13 7.15 -28.74
CA ASN A 94 -9.19 8.56 -28.31
C ASN A 94 -9.11 8.76 -26.78
N GLY A 95 -9.01 7.68 -26.00
CA GLY A 95 -9.05 7.72 -24.54
C GLY A 95 -10.36 8.30 -23.99
N CYS A 96 -11.45 8.23 -24.76
CA CYS A 96 -12.74 8.80 -24.37
C CYS A 96 -13.36 8.04 -23.19
N TRP A 97 -13.11 6.74 -23.08
CA TRP A 97 -13.57 5.92 -21.95
C TRP A 97 -13.00 6.40 -20.63
N GLU A 98 -11.69 6.63 -20.56
CA GLU A 98 -11.03 7.12 -19.35
C GLU A 98 -11.53 8.52 -18.95
N LYS A 99 -11.71 9.40 -19.94
CA LYS A 99 -12.27 10.74 -19.71
C LYS A 99 -13.70 10.66 -19.18
N ALA A 100 -14.51 9.75 -19.73
CA ALA A 100 -15.89 9.57 -19.29
C ALA A 100 -15.98 8.98 -17.87
N ASN A 101 -15.06 8.10 -17.50
CA ASN A 101 -14.93 7.55 -16.14
C ASN A 101 -14.48 8.57 -15.09
N ASN A 102 -13.90 9.68 -15.54
CA ASN A 102 -13.43 10.77 -14.69
C ASN A 102 -14.32 12.02 -14.77
N LEU A 103 -15.52 11.91 -15.34
CA LEU A 103 -16.48 13.01 -15.36
C LEU A 103 -16.88 13.41 -13.93
N VAL A 104 -16.70 14.69 -13.63
CA VAL A 104 -17.21 15.30 -12.40
C VAL A 104 -18.68 15.61 -12.62
N ILE A 105 -19.56 14.82 -12.03
CA ILE A 105 -21.01 15.07 -12.09
C ILE A 105 -21.31 16.15 -11.05
N ALA A 106 -21.65 17.35 -11.53
CA ALA A 106 -21.79 18.54 -10.70
C ALA A 106 -22.90 18.42 -9.63
N ASP A 107 -23.89 17.54 -9.82
CA ASP A 107 -25.15 17.60 -9.07
C ASP A 107 -25.56 16.25 -8.49
N TYR A 108 -24.77 15.72 -7.58
CA TYR A 108 -25.40 15.11 -6.41
C TYR A 108 -25.34 16.18 -5.33
N ASP A 109 -26.50 16.70 -4.93
CA ASP A 109 -26.65 17.48 -3.71
C ASP A 109 -26.25 16.59 -2.52
N VAL A 110 -24.94 16.46 -2.29
CA VAL A 110 -24.32 15.89 -1.09
C VAL A 110 -24.60 16.80 0.12
N SER A 111 -25.31 17.93 -0.07
CA SER A 111 -25.92 18.73 0.98
C SER A 111 -26.82 17.92 1.91
N ALA A 112 -27.36 16.77 1.50
CA ALA A 112 -28.07 15.85 2.38
C ALA A 112 -27.16 14.85 3.14
N ILE A 113 -25.88 14.76 2.79
CA ILE A 113 -24.85 13.93 3.45
C ILE A 113 -23.89 14.85 4.22
N GLU A 114 -24.42 15.85 4.92
CA GLU A 114 -23.65 16.76 5.78
C GLU A 114 -23.00 16.08 7.01
N LYS A 115 -23.13 14.76 7.18
CA LYS A 115 -22.57 14.05 8.35
C LYS A 115 -21.93 12.70 8.10
N SER A 116 -21.92 12.17 6.86
CA SER A 116 -21.09 10.98 6.62
C SER A 116 -19.66 11.47 6.46
N THR A 117 -18.90 11.40 7.55
CA THR A 117 -17.47 11.64 7.54
C THR A 117 -16.87 10.66 6.56
N ASP A 118 -16.52 11.14 5.36
CA ASP A 118 -15.85 10.30 4.38
C ASP A 118 -14.65 9.66 5.06
N PRO A 119 -14.60 8.31 5.20
CA PRO A 119 -13.53 7.64 5.90
C PRO A 119 -12.17 7.98 5.27
N VAL A 120 -12.14 8.29 3.96
CA VAL A 120 -10.93 8.73 3.28
C VAL A 120 -10.49 10.10 3.77
N LEU A 121 -11.39 11.07 3.92
CA LEU A 121 -11.05 12.39 4.46
C LEU A 121 -10.56 12.31 5.92
N LEU A 122 -11.17 11.46 6.75
CA LEU A 122 -10.70 11.20 8.11
C LEU A 122 -9.28 10.62 8.11
N PHE A 123 -9.04 9.63 7.25
CA PHE A 123 -7.73 9.03 7.08
C PHE A 123 -6.68 10.04 6.60
N LEU A 124 -7.00 10.85 5.58
CA LEU A 124 -6.13 11.91 5.08
C LEU A 124 -5.81 12.93 6.18
N ASN A 125 -6.79 13.31 7.00
CA ASN A 125 -6.60 14.21 8.14
C ASN A 125 -5.64 13.63 9.18
N ALA A 126 -5.78 12.35 9.54
CA ALA A 126 -4.90 11.68 10.49
C ALA A 126 -3.43 11.63 10.02
N TYR A 127 -3.18 11.53 8.71
CA TYR A 127 -1.85 11.47 8.12
C TYR A 127 -1.43 12.77 7.41
N THR A 128 -2.01 13.91 7.79
CA THR A 128 -1.70 15.23 7.19
C THR A 128 -0.23 15.61 7.17
N HIS A 129 0.56 15.12 8.11
CA HIS A 129 2.00 15.37 8.23
C HIS A 129 2.83 14.61 7.18
N LEU A 130 2.28 13.57 6.56
CA LEU A 130 2.93 12.79 5.49
C LEU A 130 2.55 13.28 4.09
N ILE A 131 1.61 14.22 3.98
CA ILE A 131 1.11 14.74 2.70
C ILE A 131 1.79 16.08 2.41
N HIS A 132 2.25 16.27 1.18
CA HIS A 132 2.81 17.53 0.73
C HIS A 132 1.78 18.67 0.79
N PRO A 133 2.12 19.90 1.23
CA PRO A 133 1.16 21.00 1.40
C PRO A 133 0.31 21.31 0.16
N ASN A 134 0.91 21.27 -1.04
CA ASN A 134 0.19 21.52 -2.30
C ASN A 134 -0.88 20.45 -2.59
N THR A 135 -0.52 19.17 -2.40
CA THR A 135 -1.44 18.03 -2.59
C THR A 135 -2.55 18.04 -1.55
N ARG A 136 -2.23 18.42 -0.30
CA ARG A 136 -3.16 18.43 0.82
C ARG A 136 -4.39 19.30 0.56
N VAL A 137 -4.20 20.51 0.02
CA VAL A 137 -5.32 21.44 -0.25
C VAL A 137 -6.27 20.86 -1.30
N GLY A 138 -5.75 20.19 -2.32
CA GLY A 138 -6.57 19.55 -3.35
C GLY A 138 -7.27 18.28 -2.85
N ALA A 139 -6.55 17.46 -2.08
CA ALA A 139 -7.07 16.21 -1.51
C ALA A 139 -8.21 16.46 -0.52
N LEU A 140 -8.08 17.47 0.35
CA LEU A 140 -9.15 17.86 1.30
C LEU A 140 -10.37 18.46 0.61
N LYS A 141 -10.21 19.01 -0.60
CA LYS A 141 -11.33 19.44 -1.47
C LYS A 141 -11.99 18.27 -2.21
N GLY A 142 -11.52 17.03 -2.01
CA GLY A 142 -12.06 15.83 -2.67
C GLY A 142 -11.64 15.68 -4.14
N LYS A 143 -10.61 16.41 -4.60
CA LYS A 143 -10.11 16.23 -5.96
C LYS A 143 -9.47 14.84 -6.09
N ARG A 144 -10.05 13.99 -6.94
CA ARG A 144 -9.69 12.58 -7.08
C ARG A 144 -8.19 12.33 -7.26
N GLU A 145 -7.54 13.11 -8.13
CA GLU A 145 -6.12 12.94 -8.42
C GLU A 145 -5.22 13.39 -7.26
N ASP A 146 -5.60 14.47 -6.58
CA ASP A 146 -4.89 14.93 -5.39
C ASP A 146 -5.06 13.94 -4.22
N VAL A 147 -6.25 13.34 -4.07
CA VAL A 147 -6.50 12.26 -3.10
C VAL A 147 -5.62 11.05 -3.41
N ARG A 148 -5.55 10.62 -4.67
CA ARG A 148 -4.68 9.52 -5.11
C ARG A 148 -3.21 9.81 -4.80
N MET A 149 -2.75 11.02 -5.12
CA MET A 149 -1.38 11.45 -4.85
C MET A 149 -1.08 11.52 -3.34
N ALA A 150 -2.02 12.01 -2.53
CA ALA A 150 -1.89 12.04 -1.07
C ALA A 150 -1.78 10.62 -0.48
N LEU A 151 -2.62 9.69 -0.92
CA LEU A 151 -2.55 8.29 -0.48
C LEU A 151 -1.22 7.63 -0.86
N ASN A 152 -0.69 7.92 -2.05
CA ASN A 152 0.62 7.44 -2.46
C ASN A 152 1.74 8.02 -1.57
N GLN A 153 1.69 9.31 -1.25
CA GLN A 153 2.65 9.95 -0.34
C GLN A 153 2.62 9.30 1.05
N ILE A 154 1.42 9.13 1.64
CA ILE A 154 1.25 8.44 2.91
C ILE A 154 1.84 7.03 2.86
N HIS A 155 1.59 6.28 1.78
CA HIS A 155 2.12 4.93 1.61
C HIS A 155 3.65 4.90 1.60
N TYR A 156 4.30 5.70 0.76
CA TYR A 156 5.76 5.68 0.66
C TYR A 156 6.43 6.24 1.91
N SER A 157 5.93 7.36 2.46
CA SER A 157 6.50 7.97 3.66
C SER A 157 6.30 7.08 4.91
N SER A 158 5.20 6.34 5.01
CA SER A 158 5.03 5.37 6.10
C SER A 158 6.00 4.20 6.01
N ILE A 159 6.29 3.70 4.80
CA ILE A 159 7.32 2.68 4.57
C ILE A 159 8.72 3.22 4.93
N GLU A 160 9.03 4.46 4.53
CA GLU A 160 10.30 5.09 4.85
C GLU A 160 10.48 5.29 6.36
N ALA A 161 9.45 5.77 7.07
CA ALA A 161 9.46 5.90 8.52
C ALA A 161 9.70 4.54 9.20
N ALA A 162 9.04 3.47 8.71
CA ALA A 162 9.27 2.12 9.20
C ALA A 162 10.72 1.67 8.96
N ARG A 163 11.30 1.95 7.79
CA ARG A 163 12.71 1.62 7.49
C ARG A 163 13.67 2.39 8.38
N GLN A 164 13.47 3.69 8.57
CA GLN A 164 14.32 4.51 9.44
C GLN A 164 14.27 4.02 10.89
N SER A 165 13.07 3.74 11.43
CA SER A 165 12.95 3.17 12.77
C SER A 165 13.65 1.82 12.91
N SER A 166 13.64 0.99 11.85
CA SER A 166 14.35 -0.29 11.84
C SER A 166 15.86 -0.13 11.76
N GLN A 167 16.36 0.89 11.06
CA GLN A 167 17.79 1.15 10.87
C GLN A 167 18.41 1.79 12.12
N VAL A 168 17.68 2.68 12.79
CA VAL A 168 18.08 3.24 14.10
C VAL A 168 18.04 2.15 15.19
N GLY A 169 17.20 1.12 15.04
CA GLY A 169 17.14 -0.05 15.92
C GLY A 169 18.26 -1.10 15.75
N VAL A 170 19.18 -0.94 14.79
CA VAL A 170 20.30 -1.90 14.60
C VAL A 170 21.49 -1.59 15.52
N THR A 171 21.66 -0.35 16.00
CA THR A 171 22.83 0.01 16.83
C THR A 171 22.59 -0.11 18.34
N ILE A 172 21.34 -0.24 18.81
CA ILE A 172 21.06 -0.52 20.22
C ILE A 172 19.92 -1.52 20.31
N LYS A 173 20.26 -2.82 20.34
CA LYS A 173 19.36 -3.86 20.85
C LYS A 173 19.18 -3.68 22.36
N ASN A 174 18.49 -2.62 22.76
CA ASN A 174 17.94 -2.52 24.11
C ASN A 174 16.75 -3.48 24.19
N ASN A 175 17.03 -4.73 24.54
CA ASN A 175 16.02 -5.74 24.91
C ASN A 175 15.08 -5.26 26.05
N ARG A 176 15.41 -4.14 26.70
CA ARG A 176 14.62 -3.51 27.77
C ARG A 176 13.27 -2.95 27.33
N THR A 177 13.12 -2.40 26.11
CA THR A 177 11.85 -1.75 25.72
C THR A 177 10.76 -2.74 25.27
N LYS A 178 11.13 -3.89 24.70
CA LYS A 178 10.18 -4.98 24.40
C LYS A 178 9.59 -5.60 25.67
N PHE A 179 10.38 -5.67 26.74
CA PHE A 179 9.90 -6.19 28.02
C PHE A 179 8.83 -5.26 28.62
N TYR A 180 9.03 -3.94 28.51
CA TYR A 180 8.05 -2.96 28.98
C TYR A 180 6.73 -3.01 28.20
N SER A 181 6.77 -3.17 26.87
CA SER A 181 5.52 -3.26 26.07
C SER A 181 4.75 -4.54 26.37
N GLN A 182 5.44 -5.68 26.51
CA GLN A 182 4.81 -6.97 26.82
C GLN A 182 4.21 -6.98 28.24
N LEU A 183 4.87 -6.36 29.21
CA LEU A 183 4.38 -6.29 30.59
C LEU A 183 3.18 -5.34 30.70
N GLN A 184 3.13 -4.30 29.86
CA GLN A 184 1.99 -3.40 29.74
C GLN A 184 0.79 -4.07 29.04
N GLU A 185 1.04 -4.83 27.97
CA GLU A 185 0.02 -5.65 27.30
C GLU A 185 -0.55 -6.72 28.24
N ALA A 186 0.31 -7.41 29.00
CA ALA A 186 -0.12 -8.40 30.00
C ALA A 186 -0.99 -7.78 31.09
N ARG A 187 -0.62 -6.58 31.58
CA ARG A 187 -1.44 -5.83 32.56
C ARG A 187 -2.82 -5.46 32.01
N GLN A 188 -2.87 -4.95 30.78
CA GLN A 188 -4.13 -4.60 30.14
C GLN A 188 -5.01 -5.84 29.94
N PHE A 189 -4.42 -6.96 29.51
CA PHE A 189 -5.11 -8.22 29.36
C PHE A 189 -5.69 -8.75 30.67
N ILE A 190 -4.88 -8.79 31.75
CA ILE A 190 -5.31 -9.25 33.07
C ILE A 190 -6.41 -8.34 33.64
N SER A 191 -6.27 -7.03 33.48
CA SER A 191 -7.27 -6.06 33.93
C SER A 191 -8.61 -6.24 33.19
N ALA A 192 -8.56 -6.42 31.86
CA ALA A 192 -9.74 -6.62 31.02
C ALA A 192 -10.51 -7.92 31.34
N HIS A 193 -9.82 -8.94 31.87
CA HIS A 193 -10.39 -10.23 32.24
C HIS A 193 -10.46 -10.44 33.76
N SER A 194 -10.48 -9.34 34.54
CA SER A 194 -10.50 -9.37 36.00
C SER A 194 -11.72 -10.09 36.59
N ASN A 195 -12.81 -10.19 35.84
CA ASN A 195 -14.01 -10.95 36.20
C ASN A 195 -13.84 -12.48 36.12
N LEU A 196 -12.80 -12.98 35.44
CA LEU A 196 -12.51 -14.41 35.28
C LEU A 196 -11.44 -14.91 36.26
N VAL A 197 -10.80 -14.01 37.00
CA VAL A 197 -9.70 -14.31 37.92
C VAL A 197 -10.15 -14.03 39.35
N GLU A 198 -9.81 -14.92 40.27
CA GLU A 198 -10.11 -14.72 41.69
C GLU A 198 -9.44 -13.42 42.21
N PRO A 199 -10.13 -12.58 43.02
CA PRO A 199 -9.60 -11.28 43.45
C PRO A 199 -8.27 -11.33 44.20
N SER A 200 -7.99 -12.43 44.90
CA SER A 200 -6.73 -12.72 45.60
C SER A 200 -5.57 -12.87 44.60
N VAL A 201 -5.74 -13.73 43.60
CA VAL A 201 -4.78 -14.00 42.52
C VAL A 201 -4.55 -12.76 41.65
N LEU A 202 -5.59 -11.96 41.40
CA LEU A 202 -5.47 -10.71 40.66
C LEU A 202 -4.59 -9.68 41.38
N LYS A 203 -4.70 -9.57 42.70
CA LYS A 203 -3.85 -8.68 43.51
C LYS A 203 -2.38 -9.12 43.47
N ASP A 204 -2.12 -10.41 43.55
CA ASP A 204 -0.76 -10.95 43.48
C ASP A 204 -0.15 -10.78 42.08
N ALA A 205 -0.91 -11.03 41.01
CA ALA A 205 -0.45 -10.81 39.64
C ALA A 205 -0.10 -9.33 39.36
N MET A 206 -0.88 -8.39 39.93
CA MET A 206 -0.63 -6.96 39.78
C MET A 206 0.52 -6.45 40.65
N SER A 207 0.75 -7.06 41.82
CA SER A 207 1.83 -6.69 42.75
C SER A 207 3.22 -7.14 42.26
N VAL A 208 3.31 -8.35 41.68
CA VAL A 208 4.55 -8.88 41.06
C VAL A 208 5.02 -7.97 39.92
N ALA A 209 4.09 -7.41 39.14
CA ALA A 209 4.40 -6.48 38.07
C ALA A 209 4.92 -5.11 38.57
N LEU A 210 4.67 -4.73 39.82
CA LEU A 210 5.15 -3.49 40.45
C LEU A 210 6.49 -3.68 41.18
N ALA A 211 6.75 -4.85 41.73
CA ALA A 211 8.03 -5.14 42.40
C ALA A 211 9.22 -5.12 41.44
N THR A 212 9.01 -5.57 40.19
CA THR A 212 10.03 -5.59 39.14
C THR A 212 10.47 -4.20 38.66
N THR A 213 9.67 -3.15 38.88
CA THR A 213 10.04 -1.78 38.49
C THR A 213 10.75 -1.00 39.61
N LYS A 214 10.66 -1.45 40.87
CA LYS A 214 11.20 -0.74 42.03
C LYS A 214 12.63 -1.17 42.40
N ALA A 215 13.03 -2.40 42.08
CA ALA A 215 14.38 -2.90 42.30
C ALA A 215 15.45 -2.27 41.38
N GLU A 216 15.07 -1.60 40.29
CA GLU A 216 16.01 -1.00 39.32
C GLU A 216 16.39 0.47 39.65
N ARG A 217 15.94 1.04 40.79
CA ARG A 217 16.07 2.50 41.08
C ARG A 217 16.75 2.91 42.38
N ALA A 218 17.33 1.99 43.15
CA ALA A 218 17.99 2.35 44.41
C ALA A 218 19.39 1.73 44.50
N ALA A 219 20.44 2.53 44.29
CA ALA A 219 21.81 2.21 44.67
C ALA A 219 22.32 3.30 45.64
N PRO A 220 22.75 2.95 46.86
CA PRO A 220 23.40 3.86 47.80
C PRO A 220 24.92 3.65 47.89
N ASN A 221 25.58 4.66 48.47
CA ASN A 221 27.03 4.89 48.62
C ASN A 221 27.80 3.89 49.52
N GLU A 222 29.14 4.00 49.41
CA GLU A 222 30.24 3.62 50.35
C GLU A 222 30.76 2.16 50.34
N PRO A 223 31.94 1.86 50.94
CA PRO A 223 33.29 2.38 50.68
C PRO A 223 34.32 1.24 50.46
N GLN A 224 35.58 1.64 50.24
CA GLN A 224 36.76 0.83 49.89
C GLN A 224 37.13 -0.28 50.90
N GLN A 225 37.54 -1.45 50.40
CA GLN A 225 38.77 -2.15 50.82
C GLN A 225 39.14 -3.29 49.86
N GLN A 226 40.46 -3.53 49.77
CA GLN A 226 41.22 -4.31 48.78
C GLN A 226 41.18 -5.83 49.05
N GLU A 227 41.23 -6.65 48.00
CA GLU A 227 42.27 -7.69 47.83
C GLU A 227 42.23 -8.36 46.44
N GLU A 228 43.43 -8.69 45.94
CA GLU A 228 43.76 -9.26 44.62
C GLU A 228 43.56 -10.78 44.56
N ALA A 229 43.16 -11.33 43.40
CA ALA A 229 43.80 -12.54 42.82
C ALA A 229 43.26 -12.92 41.42
N ALA A 230 44.21 -12.99 40.47
CA ALA A 230 44.35 -13.94 39.35
C ALA A 230 43.21 -14.14 38.32
N LEU A 231 43.33 -13.44 37.18
CA LEU A 231 42.65 -13.72 35.91
C LEU A 231 43.48 -14.67 35.03
N GLN A 232 42.87 -15.74 34.49
CA GLN A 232 43.36 -16.47 33.32
C GLN A 232 42.55 -16.04 32.09
N GLU A 233 43.25 -15.43 31.14
CA GLU A 233 42.74 -14.87 29.89
C GLU A 233 42.64 -15.97 28.81
N THR A 234 41.44 -16.31 28.36
CA THR A 234 41.25 -17.22 27.22
C THR A 234 41.19 -16.44 25.91
N VAL A 235 42.30 -16.45 25.18
CA VAL A 235 42.46 -15.87 23.83
C VAL A 235 41.63 -16.66 22.81
N LEU A 236 40.60 -16.02 22.24
CA LEU A 236 39.86 -16.57 21.10
C LEU A 236 40.61 -16.31 19.78
N HIS A 237 41.01 -17.38 19.10
CA HIS A 237 41.77 -17.33 17.85
C HIS A 237 40.82 -17.18 16.65
N THR A 238 40.79 -16.01 16.00
CA THR A 238 39.90 -15.70 14.85
C THR A 238 40.62 -15.69 13.50
N SER A 239 41.61 -16.57 13.30
CA SER A 239 42.51 -16.57 12.13
C SER A 239 41.90 -17.00 10.78
N ASN A 240 40.60 -17.31 10.70
CA ASN A 240 39.95 -17.79 9.47
C ASN A 240 38.91 -16.83 8.88
N TRP A 241 38.90 -15.57 9.29
CA TRP A 241 37.98 -14.58 8.73
C TRP A 241 38.60 -13.91 7.50
N ILE A 242 38.09 -14.25 6.32
CA ILE A 242 38.49 -13.65 5.04
C ILE A 242 37.56 -12.45 4.75
N PRO A 243 38.05 -11.20 4.75
CA PRO A 243 37.25 -10.04 4.37
C PRO A 243 36.83 -10.14 2.90
N ARG A 244 35.58 -9.79 2.60
CA ARG A 244 35.12 -9.66 1.20
C ARG A 244 35.73 -8.40 0.59
N GLU A 245 36.17 -8.50 -0.66
CA GLU A 245 36.72 -7.37 -1.39
C GLU A 245 35.69 -6.26 -1.59
N ALA A 246 36.17 -5.03 -1.44
CA ALA A 246 35.40 -3.81 -1.26
C ALA A 246 34.95 -3.16 -2.58
N ASP A 247 34.60 -3.96 -3.59
CA ASP A 247 34.12 -3.44 -4.87
C ASP A 247 32.60 -3.38 -4.90
N SER A 248 32.04 -2.47 -4.11
CA SER A 248 30.68 -1.96 -4.29
C SER A 248 30.62 -0.55 -3.71
N SER A 249 30.81 0.41 -4.60
CA SER A 249 30.72 1.85 -4.40
C SER A 249 29.41 2.24 -3.70
N CYS A 250 29.53 2.59 -2.41
CA CYS A 250 28.48 3.27 -1.67
C CYS A 250 28.88 4.74 -1.53
N SER A 251 28.33 5.60 -2.39
CA SER A 251 28.52 7.05 -2.33
C SER A 251 27.53 7.68 -1.35
N LEU A 252 27.90 7.76 -0.07
CA LEU A 252 27.27 8.66 0.91
C LEU A 252 28.33 9.18 1.90
N PRO A 253 28.42 10.51 2.14
CA PRO A 253 29.39 11.07 3.06
C PRO A 253 28.98 10.77 4.52
N LYS A 254 29.90 10.18 5.28
CA LYS A 254 29.76 10.00 6.73
C LYS A 254 30.15 11.30 7.44
N SER A 255 29.23 11.83 8.24
CA SER A 255 29.50 12.83 9.27
C SER A 255 30.13 12.13 10.48
N SER A 256 31.21 12.71 11.00
CA SER A 256 31.99 12.23 12.14
C SER A 256 31.47 12.79 13.45
N THR A 257 31.24 11.93 14.45
CA THR A 257 31.23 12.12 15.92
C THR A 257 30.32 11.00 16.48
N ASP A 258 30.64 10.20 17.49
CA ASP A 258 31.53 10.36 18.63
C ASP A 258 32.16 9.03 19.05
N LEU A 259 33.39 9.15 19.53
CA LEU A 259 34.09 8.21 20.41
C LEU A 259 33.47 8.28 21.80
N TYR A 260 33.20 7.14 22.43
CA TYR A 260 33.56 6.85 23.83
C TYR A 260 33.10 5.42 24.14
N ILE A 261 34.07 4.50 24.23
CA ILE A 261 33.91 3.14 24.73
C ILE A 261 34.32 3.19 26.20
N SER A 262 33.45 2.69 27.08
CA SER A 262 33.79 2.36 28.47
C SER A 262 33.72 0.85 28.61
N GLU A 263 34.89 0.27 28.84
CA GLU A 263 35.10 -1.11 29.30
C GLU A 263 34.76 -1.19 30.79
N VAL A 264 34.01 -2.22 31.19
CA VAL A 264 33.98 -2.69 32.57
C VAL A 264 33.88 -4.22 32.55
N ASP A 265 34.97 -4.85 33.01
CA ASP A 265 35.07 -6.27 33.34
C ASP A 265 34.11 -6.64 34.49
N ASN A 266 33.33 -7.70 34.29
CA ASN A 266 32.54 -8.34 35.34
C ASN A 266 33.17 -9.70 35.64
N ASN A 267 33.79 -9.81 36.82
CA ASN A 267 34.24 -11.07 37.38
C ASN A 267 33.89 -11.16 38.86
N VAL A 268 33.72 -12.41 39.32
CA VAL A 268 33.46 -12.90 40.70
C VAL A 268 31.96 -12.93 41.06
N SER A 269 31.32 -14.11 41.10
CA SER A 269 31.41 -15.24 42.06
C SER A 269 30.71 -14.93 43.39
N GLU A 270 29.60 -15.62 43.65
CA GLU A 270 29.47 -16.75 44.59
C GLU A 270 29.10 -16.28 45.99
N ASP A 271 27.79 -16.17 46.24
CA ASP A 271 27.22 -16.75 47.46
C ASP A 271 25.70 -16.84 47.31
N GLY A 272 25.20 -18.07 47.27
CA GLY A 272 23.79 -18.37 47.01
C GLY A 272 23.50 -19.87 47.04
N THR A 273 23.97 -20.54 48.09
CA THR A 273 24.01 -22.00 48.29
C THR A 273 22.63 -22.69 48.36
N VAL A 274 21.54 -22.01 48.00
CA VAL A 274 20.17 -22.55 48.06
C VAL A 274 19.48 -22.59 46.69
N CYS A 275 20.07 -22.02 45.63
CA CYS A 275 19.55 -22.12 44.25
C CYS A 275 20.22 -23.20 43.37
N SER A 276 21.20 -23.93 43.89
CA SER A 276 22.04 -24.84 43.09
C SER A 276 21.27 -26.07 42.58
N GLU A 277 20.36 -26.66 43.35
CA GLU A 277 19.61 -27.85 42.91
C GLU A 277 18.66 -27.53 41.74
N VAL A 278 17.94 -26.41 41.80
CA VAL A 278 17.03 -25.99 40.72
C VAL A 278 17.81 -25.57 39.47
N LEU A 279 18.98 -24.93 39.63
CA LEU A 279 19.84 -24.57 38.50
C LEU A 279 20.51 -25.81 37.87
N ALA A 280 20.86 -26.84 38.66
CA ALA A 280 21.37 -28.11 38.15
C ALA A 280 20.30 -28.88 37.35
N GLU A 281 19.04 -28.85 37.79
CA GLU A 281 17.92 -29.42 37.02
C GLU A 281 17.66 -28.66 35.71
N LEU A 282 17.79 -27.32 35.72
CA LEU A 282 17.67 -26.50 34.50
C LEU A 282 18.82 -26.71 33.52
N GLN A 283 20.03 -27.04 33.99
CA GLN A 283 21.18 -27.34 33.13
C GLN A 283 21.02 -28.67 32.38
N ASN A 284 20.36 -29.65 33.00
CA ASN A 284 20.02 -30.94 32.40
C ASN A 284 18.77 -30.89 31.51
N LEU A 285 17.97 -29.83 31.63
CA LEU A 285 16.92 -29.45 30.69
C LEU A 285 17.57 -29.00 29.37
N LYS A 286 18.02 -29.99 28.60
CA LYS A 286 18.40 -29.86 27.21
C LYS A 286 17.13 -29.53 26.43
N VAL A 287 16.70 -28.28 26.51
CA VAL A 287 15.73 -27.70 25.59
C VAL A 287 16.39 -27.86 24.25
N GLN A 288 16.04 -28.94 23.54
CA GLN A 288 16.35 -29.07 22.14
C GLN A 288 15.72 -27.84 21.52
N VAL A 289 16.55 -26.83 21.27
CA VAL A 289 16.20 -25.73 20.40
C VAL A 289 15.93 -26.48 19.11
N LYS A 290 14.66 -26.81 18.87
CA LYS A 290 14.17 -27.13 17.55
C LYS A 290 14.41 -25.83 16.81
N ARG A 291 15.66 -25.62 16.36
CA ARG A 291 16.06 -24.79 15.24
C ARG A 291 15.45 -25.43 14.00
N GLY A 292 14.14 -25.64 14.06
CA GLY A 292 13.28 -25.90 12.94
C GLY A 292 13.22 -24.57 12.25
N ARG A 293 14.06 -24.43 11.22
CA ARG A 293 13.76 -23.56 10.08
C ARG A 293 12.24 -23.54 9.91
N PRO A 294 11.59 -22.35 9.92
CA PRO A 294 10.13 -22.26 9.83
C PRO A 294 9.64 -23.25 8.77
N ARG A 295 8.75 -24.18 9.16
CA ARG A 295 8.26 -25.20 8.22
C ARG A 295 7.72 -24.45 7.03
N LYS A 296 8.38 -24.61 5.87
CA LYS A 296 7.96 -23.99 4.62
C LYS A 296 6.48 -24.29 4.44
N TYR A 297 5.67 -23.24 4.36
CA TYR A 297 4.25 -23.38 4.05
C TYR A 297 4.11 -24.31 2.85
N LYS A 298 3.42 -25.44 3.04
CA LYS A 298 3.06 -26.32 1.92
C LYS A 298 2.15 -25.48 1.04
N LYS A 299 2.67 -25.00 -0.09
CA LYS A 299 1.85 -24.31 -1.09
C LYS A 299 0.68 -25.24 -1.43
N PRO A 300 -0.57 -24.73 -1.48
CA PRO A 300 -1.71 -25.54 -1.89
C PRO A 300 -1.38 -26.22 -3.21
N GLN A 301 -1.69 -27.52 -3.31
CA GLN A 301 -1.45 -28.30 -4.52
C GLN A 301 -2.31 -27.72 -5.64
N LEU A 302 -1.77 -26.73 -6.35
CA LEU A 302 -2.37 -26.23 -7.58
C LEU A 302 -2.47 -27.40 -8.57
N ASN A 303 -3.65 -27.54 -9.15
CA ASN A 303 -4.04 -28.62 -10.04
C ASN A 303 -3.00 -28.79 -11.16
N LYS A 304 -2.29 -29.93 -11.17
CA LYS A 304 -1.12 -30.15 -12.05
C LYS A 304 -1.50 -30.13 -13.53
N HIS A 305 -2.77 -30.37 -13.85
CA HIS A 305 -3.29 -30.42 -15.22
C HIS A 305 -3.31 -29.06 -15.94
N PHE A 306 -3.17 -27.94 -15.22
CA PHE A 306 -3.06 -26.60 -15.81
C PHE A 306 -1.63 -26.04 -15.82
N LYS A 307 -0.63 -26.84 -15.43
CA LYS A 307 0.77 -26.40 -15.60
C LYS A 307 1.17 -26.57 -17.05
N LEU A 308 1.22 -25.46 -17.77
CA LEU A 308 1.99 -25.35 -19.01
C LEU A 308 3.40 -25.93 -18.75
N PRO A 309 3.88 -26.86 -19.59
CA PRO A 309 5.19 -27.46 -19.41
C PRO A 309 6.25 -26.34 -19.42
N ARG A 310 6.84 -26.07 -18.25
CA ARG A 310 7.94 -25.13 -18.12
C ARG A 310 9.12 -25.70 -18.89
N LYS A 311 9.37 -25.18 -20.09
CA LYS A 311 10.61 -25.43 -20.84
C LYS A 311 11.77 -25.16 -19.89
N LYS A 312 12.55 -26.21 -19.57
CA LYS A 312 13.76 -26.09 -18.76
C LYS A 312 14.68 -25.12 -19.52
N LYS A 313 14.86 -23.91 -19.01
CA LYS A 313 15.90 -23.01 -19.52
C LYS A 313 17.23 -23.72 -19.26
N THR A 314 17.91 -24.13 -20.32
CA THR A 314 19.27 -24.63 -20.27
C THR A 314 20.12 -23.56 -19.59
N ARG A 315 20.78 -23.96 -18.50
CA ARG A 315 21.62 -23.08 -17.69
C ARG A 315 22.82 -22.68 -18.54
N GLY A 316 22.73 -21.55 -19.23
CA GLY A 316 23.73 -21.09 -20.20
C GLY A 316 23.19 -20.24 -21.34
N GLU A 317 21.89 -20.34 -21.68
CA GLU A 317 21.25 -19.29 -22.47
C GLU A 317 20.96 -18.13 -21.52
N GLY A 318 21.87 -17.14 -21.53
CA GLY A 318 21.56 -15.81 -21.01
C GLY A 318 20.22 -15.33 -21.55
N LEU A 319 19.62 -14.36 -20.86
CA LEU A 319 18.53 -13.57 -21.44
C LEU A 319 18.97 -13.24 -22.86
N LYS A 320 18.29 -13.79 -23.90
CA LYS A 320 18.62 -13.49 -25.28
C LYS A 320 18.61 -11.97 -25.31
N GLN A 321 19.79 -11.37 -25.38
CA GLN A 321 19.87 -9.97 -25.73
C GLN A 321 19.02 -9.89 -26.98
N THR A 322 18.08 -8.96 -27.00
CA THR A 322 17.53 -8.48 -28.25
C THR A 322 18.68 -7.80 -29.00
N THR A 323 19.71 -8.57 -29.37
CA THR A 323 20.72 -8.18 -30.32
C THR A 323 19.97 -8.13 -31.63
N HIS A 324 19.58 -6.91 -31.99
CA HIS A 324 19.37 -6.51 -33.38
C HIS A 324 18.38 -7.40 -34.15
N TYR A 325 17.10 -7.23 -33.85
CA TYR A 325 16.17 -7.19 -34.97
C TYR A 325 16.63 -6.02 -35.86
N PHE A 326 16.84 -6.26 -37.15
CA PHE A 326 17.25 -5.29 -38.18
C PHE A 326 18.76 -5.03 -38.34
N LEU A 327 19.52 -6.06 -38.71
CA LEU A 327 20.64 -5.87 -39.65
C LEU A 327 20.58 -6.97 -40.71
N ASN A 328 19.61 -6.86 -41.62
CA ASN A 328 19.84 -7.40 -42.96
C ASN A 328 21.00 -6.58 -43.52
N ALA A 329 22.15 -7.20 -43.79
CA ALA A 329 23.38 -6.51 -44.24
C ALA A 329 23.25 -5.70 -45.55
N GLY A 330 22.08 -5.71 -46.18
CA GLY A 330 21.77 -4.92 -47.37
C GLY A 330 20.94 -3.65 -47.13
N PHE A 331 20.55 -3.34 -45.89
CA PHE A 331 19.81 -2.11 -45.58
C PHE A 331 20.76 -1.05 -45.00
N ASP A 332 20.65 0.17 -45.53
CA ASP A 332 21.34 1.35 -45.06
C ASP A 332 20.91 1.66 -43.62
N GLU A 333 21.86 1.98 -42.74
CA GLU A 333 21.62 2.23 -41.30
C GLU A 333 20.58 3.34 -41.10
N ALA A 334 20.62 4.36 -41.96
CA ALA A 334 19.65 5.45 -41.95
C ALA A 334 18.20 4.98 -42.21
N GLU A 335 18.01 3.97 -43.05
CA GLU A 335 16.69 3.42 -43.35
C GLU A 335 16.15 2.58 -42.19
N ALA A 336 17.02 1.84 -41.50
CA ALA A 336 16.65 1.10 -40.30
C ALA A 336 16.22 2.03 -39.15
N ILE A 337 16.93 3.15 -38.96
CA ILE A 337 16.56 4.18 -37.99
C ILE A 337 15.22 4.83 -38.37
N TYR A 338 15.01 5.11 -39.66
CA TYR A 338 13.74 5.66 -40.15
C TYR A 338 12.54 4.74 -39.85
N GLU A 339 12.62 3.46 -40.23
CA GLU A 339 11.51 2.51 -40.01
C GLU A 339 11.24 2.32 -38.51
N THR A 340 12.29 2.25 -37.69
CA THR A 340 12.16 2.12 -36.23
C THR A 340 11.54 3.37 -35.60
N GLY A 341 12.01 4.57 -35.99
CA GLY A 341 11.46 5.85 -35.53
C GLY A 341 10.01 6.05 -35.96
N ARG A 342 9.64 5.59 -37.16
CA ARG A 342 8.26 5.61 -37.67
C ARG A 342 7.34 4.67 -36.89
N LEU A 343 7.77 3.43 -36.61
CA LEU A 343 7.03 2.47 -35.80
C LEU A 343 6.76 2.98 -34.38
N MET A 344 7.70 3.74 -33.82
CA MET A 344 7.57 4.36 -32.49
C MET A 344 6.79 5.69 -32.50
N GLY A 345 6.39 6.19 -33.67
CA GLY A 345 5.70 7.48 -33.80
C GLY A 345 6.58 8.69 -33.46
N LEU A 346 7.90 8.56 -33.52
CA LEU A 346 8.85 9.64 -33.24
C LEU A 346 9.16 10.51 -34.46
N LEU A 347 8.96 9.98 -35.66
CA LEU A 347 9.21 10.70 -36.91
C LEU A 347 7.91 11.24 -37.51
N PRO A 348 7.89 12.49 -38.01
CA PRO A 348 6.76 13.04 -38.76
C PRO A 348 6.41 12.17 -39.97
N SER A 349 5.14 12.18 -40.40
CA SER A 349 4.69 11.47 -41.61
C SER A 349 5.11 12.14 -42.93
N ASP A 350 6.14 12.99 -42.89
CA ASP A 350 6.68 13.70 -44.04
C ASP A 350 7.37 12.74 -45.04
N SER A 351 7.88 13.26 -46.16
CA SER A 351 8.52 12.43 -47.18
C SER A 351 9.69 11.62 -46.61
N LYS A 352 9.62 10.29 -46.79
CA LYS A 352 10.64 9.31 -46.34
C LYS A 352 12.06 9.73 -46.71
N GLU A 353 12.25 10.25 -47.92
CA GLU A 353 13.54 10.68 -48.47
C GLU A 353 14.17 11.80 -47.63
N ARG A 354 13.42 12.85 -47.28
CA ARG A 354 13.91 13.96 -46.48
C ARG A 354 14.29 13.53 -45.07
N SER A 355 13.52 12.62 -44.49
CA SER A 355 13.82 12.08 -43.16
C SER A 355 15.09 11.23 -43.18
N ILE A 356 15.29 10.43 -44.23
CA ILE A 356 16.51 9.65 -44.41
C ILE A 356 17.72 10.57 -44.63
N GLU A 357 17.61 11.63 -45.43
CA GLU A 357 18.68 12.62 -45.59
C GLU A 357 19.07 13.27 -44.27
N LEU A 358 18.10 13.72 -43.47
CA LEU A 358 18.36 14.30 -42.15
C LEU A 358 19.00 13.29 -41.19
N ILE A 359 18.59 12.03 -41.22
CA ILE A 359 19.22 10.97 -40.42
C ILE A 359 20.67 10.75 -40.89
N LYS A 360 20.93 10.75 -42.20
CA LYS A 360 22.28 10.62 -42.77
C LYS A 360 23.18 11.81 -42.46
N GLU A 361 22.63 13.02 -42.32
CA GLU A 361 23.39 14.20 -41.89
C GLU A 361 23.80 14.16 -40.40
N ASN A 362 23.08 13.40 -39.58
CA ASN A 362 23.32 13.30 -38.13
C ASN A 362 24.03 12.02 -37.68
N LEU A 363 24.15 11.02 -38.57
CA LEU A 363 25.02 9.85 -38.41
C LEU A 363 26.45 10.21 -38.82
#